data_AF-A0A7R8D6L3-F1
#
_entry.id   AF-A0A7R8D6L3-F1
#
_cell.length_a   1.000
_cell.length_b   1.000
_cell.length_c   1.000
_cell.angle_alpha   90.00
_cell.angle_beta   90.00
_cell.angle_gamma   90.00
#
_symmetry.space_group_name_H-M   'P 1'
#
loop_
_entity.id
_entity.type
_entity.pdbx_description
1 polymer ?
#
loop_
_entity_poly.entity_id
_entity_poly.type
_entity_poly.pdbx_seq_one_letter_code
_entity_poly.pdbx_strand_id
1 'polypeptide(L)'
;MSQIPTKGNDSNNLEDSHYERLPEPSTTSYLENDLLTPMWKTMSVHPKYSKCFLKIHHYLISRGAGPLSASDRHYIAIMAVSRHYCVELIGYHQREFKAAGGDEKWLSQGLSAVSEKMMKLNNVNIILAHRPWRLSQHHIKELTSGNKGDNWSISEGR
;
A
#
# COMPACT_ATOMS: atom_id res chain seq x y z
N MET A 1 -33.70 52.75 21.61
CA MET A 1 -34.15 52.16 20.33
C MET A 1 -33.06 52.31 19.29
N SER A 2 -32.44 51.21 18.87
CA SER A 2 -32.08 50.93 17.46
C SER A 2 -31.39 49.57 17.43
N GLN A 3 -32.10 48.57 16.91
CA GLN A 3 -31.52 47.31 16.46
C GLN A 3 -31.05 47.50 15.01
N ILE A 4 -29.89 46.93 14.65
CA ILE A 4 -29.63 46.48 13.29
C ILE A 4 -29.10 45.04 13.38
N PRO A 5 -29.70 44.07 12.67
CA PRO A 5 -29.32 42.66 12.71
C PRO A 5 -28.17 42.39 11.75
N THR A 6 -27.24 41.50 12.12
CA THR A 6 -26.30 40.91 11.15
C THR A 6 -26.34 39.40 11.23
N LYS A 7 -26.28 38.82 10.03
CA LYS A 7 -26.74 37.50 9.63
C LYS A 7 -25.94 36.37 10.27
N GLY A 8 -26.64 35.25 10.46
CA GLY A 8 -26.03 33.96 10.76
C GLY A 8 -24.92 33.61 9.78
N ASN A 9 -23.86 33.04 10.32
CA ASN A 9 -22.81 32.39 9.55
C ASN A 9 -22.72 30.94 10.00
N ASP A 10 -23.75 30.17 9.64
CA ASP A 10 -23.68 28.71 9.53
C ASP A 10 -22.82 28.39 8.32
N SER A 11 -21.52 28.30 8.51
CA SER A 11 -20.57 27.84 7.49
C SER A 11 -19.30 27.40 8.20
N ASN A 12 -19.32 26.20 8.79
CA ASN A 12 -18.13 25.38 9.09
C ASN A 12 -18.52 24.00 9.63
N ASN A 13 -19.39 23.25 8.93
CA ASN A 13 -19.71 21.87 9.33
C ASN A 13 -20.07 20.97 8.14
N LEU A 14 -19.25 20.99 7.08
CA LEU A 14 -19.47 20.16 5.89
C LEU A 14 -18.23 19.38 5.40
N GLU A 15 -17.15 19.31 6.18
CA GLU A 15 -15.96 18.51 5.84
C GLU A 15 -15.65 17.35 6.79
N ASP A 16 -16.61 16.92 7.63
CA ASP A 16 -16.33 15.90 8.65
C ASP A 16 -17.26 14.66 8.61
N SER A 17 -17.85 14.35 7.45
CA SER A 17 -18.88 13.29 7.34
C SER A 17 -18.48 12.01 6.58
N HIS A 18 -17.22 11.84 6.15
CA HIS A 18 -16.80 10.61 5.45
C HIS A 18 -15.55 9.90 5.98
N TYR A 19 -14.94 10.38 7.08
CA TYR A 19 -14.05 9.54 7.88
C TYR A 19 -14.90 8.71 8.83
N GLU A 20 -15.56 7.69 8.27
CA GLU A 20 -16.09 6.60 9.07
C GLU A 20 -14.93 6.07 9.91
N ARG A 21 -15.06 6.23 11.24
CA ARG A 21 -14.03 5.98 12.24
C ARG A 21 -13.64 4.51 12.18
N LEU A 22 -12.67 4.19 11.33
CA LEU A 22 -12.02 2.88 11.33
C LEU A 22 -11.49 2.65 12.75
N PRO A 23 -11.78 1.50 13.38
CA PRO A 23 -11.26 1.20 14.70
C PRO A 23 -9.74 1.35 14.63
N GLU A 24 -9.19 2.29 15.42
CA GLU A 24 -7.75 2.46 15.55
C GLU A 24 -7.18 1.08 15.84
N PRO A 25 -6.28 0.53 14.99
CA PRO A 25 -5.71 -0.78 15.26
C PRO A 25 -4.96 -0.64 16.58
N SER A 26 -5.53 -1.22 17.63
CA SER A 26 -4.88 -1.27 18.93
C SER A 26 -3.58 -2.04 18.69
N THR A 27 -2.46 -1.43 19.05
CA THR A 27 -1.14 -2.07 18.98
C THR A 27 -1.16 -3.48 19.58
N THR A 28 -2.08 -3.74 20.52
CA THR A 28 -2.37 -5.03 21.12
C THR A 28 -2.72 -6.15 20.14
N SER A 29 -3.47 -5.93 19.06
CA SER A 29 -3.82 -7.02 18.13
C SER A 29 -2.62 -7.50 17.31
N TYR A 30 -1.62 -6.64 17.11
CA TYR A 30 -0.33 -7.01 16.53
C TYR A 30 0.63 -7.57 17.58
N LEU A 31 0.52 -7.15 18.84
CA LEU A 31 1.33 -7.65 19.97
C LEU A 31 0.94 -9.06 20.43
N GLU A 32 -0.33 -9.45 20.28
CA GLU A 32 -0.83 -10.78 20.65
C GLU A 32 -0.43 -11.87 19.65
N ASN A 33 -0.06 -11.49 18.44
CA ASN A 33 0.50 -12.40 17.47
C ASN A 33 2.02 -12.42 17.67
N ASP A 34 2.61 -13.56 18.02
CA ASP A 34 4.06 -13.85 18.04
C ASP A 34 4.79 -13.59 16.69
N LEU A 35 4.08 -12.98 15.72
CA LEU A 35 4.45 -12.65 14.35
C LEU A 35 5.06 -11.25 14.18
N LEU A 36 5.21 -10.46 15.25
CA LEU A 36 5.96 -9.21 15.17
C LEU A 36 7.42 -9.53 14.79
N THR A 37 7.68 -9.47 13.47
CA THR A 37 9.03 -9.50 12.91
C THR A 37 9.92 -8.53 13.68
N PRO A 38 11.23 -8.81 13.79
CA PRO A 38 12.17 -7.96 14.52
C PRO A 38 12.05 -6.47 14.15
N MET A 39 11.69 -6.18 12.90
CA MET A 39 11.34 -4.85 12.41
C MET A 39 10.25 -4.18 13.26
N TRP A 40 9.05 -4.76 13.36
CA TRP A 40 7.96 -4.09 14.08
C TRP A 40 8.22 -3.93 15.58
N LYS A 41 8.95 -4.88 16.20
CA LYS A 41 9.39 -4.75 17.60
C LYS A 41 10.32 -3.54 17.79
N THR A 42 11.18 -3.28 16.82
CA THR A 42 12.05 -2.10 16.85
C THR A 42 11.24 -0.80 16.68
N MET A 43 10.23 -0.81 15.82
CA MET A 43 9.38 0.36 15.58
C MET A 43 8.50 0.71 16.78
N SER A 44 8.08 -0.30 17.58
CA SER A 44 7.22 -0.10 18.74
C SER A 44 7.91 0.67 19.89
N VAL A 45 9.24 0.72 19.89
CA VAL A 45 10.04 1.58 20.80
C VAL A 45 9.70 3.07 20.63
N HIS A 46 9.17 3.45 19.46
CA HIS A 46 8.72 4.81 19.18
C HIS A 46 7.21 4.86 18.89
N PRO A 47 6.35 4.99 19.93
CA PRO A 47 4.90 4.80 19.79
C PRO A 47 4.23 5.73 18.76
N LYS A 48 4.68 6.99 18.68
CA LYS A 48 4.16 7.96 17.69
C LYS A 48 4.47 7.52 16.26
N TYR A 49 5.68 7.05 16.00
CA TYR A 49 6.10 6.55 14.70
C TYR A 49 5.39 5.23 14.37
N SER A 50 5.36 4.28 15.32
CA SER A 50 4.66 3.00 15.17
C SER A 50 3.19 3.20 14.80
N LYS A 51 2.51 4.18 15.41
CA LYS A 51 1.12 4.49 15.10
C LYS A 51 0.95 4.96 13.65
N CYS A 52 1.77 5.90 13.19
CA CYS A 52 1.73 6.38 11.80
C CYS A 52 2.06 5.26 10.81
N PHE A 53 3.07 4.44 11.11
CA PHE A 53 3.46 3.33 10.27
C PHE A 53 2.36 2.27 10.14
N LEU A 54 1.76 1.84 11.26
CA LEU A 54 0.69 0.85 11.25
C LEU A 54 -0.53 1.33 10.46
N LYS A 55 -0.85 2.63 10.55
CA LYS A 55 -1.93 3.22 9.74
C LYS A 55 -1.66 3.07 8.24
N ILE A 56 -0.46 3.44 7.79
CA ILE A 56 -0.07 3.33 6.38
C ILE A 56 0.00 1.85 5.95
N HIS A 57 0.62 1.00 6.74
CA HIS A 57 0.74 -0.43 6.45
C HIS A 57 -0.63 -1.11 6.34
N HIS A 58 -1.55 -0.80 7.26
CA HIS A 58 -2.91 -1.33 7.24
C HIS A 58 -3.70 -0.87 6.01
N TYR A 59 -3.55 0.39 5.62
CA TYR A 59 -4.18 0.95 4.42
C TYR A 59 -3.61 0.36 3.12
N LEU A 60 -2.27 0.25 3.01
CA LEU A 60 -1.63 -0.20 1.77
C LEU A 60 -1.66 -1.73 1.60
N ILE A 61 -1.59 -2.49 2.68
CA ILE A 61 -1.38 -3.94 2.62
C ILE A 61 -2.62 -4.71 3.09
N SER A 62 -3.01 -4.53 4.36
CA SER A 62 -3.95 -5.44 5.02
C SER A 62 -5.42 -5.23 4.64
N ARG A 63 -5.93 -3.98 4.68
CA ARG A 63 -7.39 -3.71 4.57
C ARG A 63 -7.75 -2.48 3.72
N GLY A 64 -6.85 -2.00 2.86
CA GLY A 64 -7.21 -0.98 1.88
C GLY A 64 -8.34 -1.45 0.97
N ALA A 65 -9.45 -0.72 0.95
CA ALA A 65 -10.47 -0.78 -0.10
C ALA A 65 -9.89 -0.14 -1.38
N GLY A 66 -8.85 -0.78 -1.91
CA GLY A 66 -8.16 -0.36 -3.12
C GLY A 66 -8.60 -1.19 -4.32
N PRO A 67 -8.37 -0.69 -5.54
CA PRO A 67 -8.65 -1.41 -6.79
C PRO A 67 -7.83 -2.70 -6.97
N LEU A 68 -6.76 -2.88 -6.19
CA LEU A 68 -5.89 -4.06 -6.22
C LEU A 68 -6.31 -5.10 -5.19
N SER A 69 -6.31 -6.37 -5.60
CA SER A 69 -6.55 -7.51 -4.72
C SER A 69 -5.48 -7.60 -3.62
N ALA A 70 -5.79 -8.25 -2.50
CA ALA A 70 -4.83 -8.39 -1.40
C ALA A 70 -3.58 -9.18 -1.82
N SER A 71 -3.74 -10.23 -2.64
CA SER A 71 -2.62 -11.01 -3.17
C SER A 71 -1.73 -10.16 -4.08
N ASP A 72 -2.29 -9.36 -4.98
CA ASP A 72 -1.50 -8.45 -5.83
C ASP A 72 -0.66 -7.49 -4.99
N ARG A 73 -1.23 -6.90 -3.93
CA ARG A 73 -0.50 -5.98 -3.03
C ARG A 73 0.67 -6.67 -2.33
N HIS A 74 0.47 -7.89 -1.85
CA HIS A 74 1.55 -8.68 -1.26
C HIS A 74 2.64 -9.03 -2.27
N TYR A 75 2.28 -9.36 -3.51
CA TYR A 75 3.27 -9.65 -4.54
C TYR A 75 4.06 -8.43 -4.97
N ILE A 76 3.42 -7.26 -5.08
CA ILE A 76 4.10 -5.98 -5.31
C ILE A 76 5.10 -5.70 -4.20
N ALA A 77 4.71 -5.95 -2.94
CA ALA A 77 5.61 -5.81 -1.81
C ALA A 77 6.81 -6.77 -1.93
N ILE A 78 6.59 -8.05 -2.28
CA ILE A 78 7.67 -9.02 -2.57
C ILE A 78 8.62 -8.47 -3.63
N MET A 79 8.10 -7.96 -4.76
CA MET A 79 8.92 -7.39 -5.82
C MET A 79 9.78 -6.23 -5.32
N ALA A 80 9.23 -5.34 -4.49
CA ALA A 80 9.96 -4.21 -3.93
C ALA A 80 11.05 -4.66 -2.95
N VAL A 81 10.72 -5.50 -1.96
CA VAL A 81 11.67 -5.92 -0.92
C VAL A 81 12.78 -6.84 -1.46
N SER A 82 12.49 -7.60 -2.52
CA SER A 82 13.48 -8.44 -3.21
C SER A 82 14.63 -7.64 -3.81
N ARG A 83 14.43 -6.34 -4.06
CA ARG A 83 15.49 -5.46 -4.60
C ARG A 83 16.58 -5.11 -3.62
N HIS A 84 16.28 -5.27 -2.33
CA HIS A 84 17.19 -5.00 -1.23
C HIS A 84 17.55 -6.26 -0.45
N TYR A 85 17.21 -7.45 -0.98
CA TYR A 85 17.50 -8.75 -0.37
C TYR A 85 17.00 -8.86 1.09
N CYS A 86 15.86 -8.25 1.40
CA CYS A 86 15.32 -8.30 2.76
C CYS A 86 14.55 -9.61 2.99
N VAL A 87 15.28 -10.67 3.33
CA VAL A 87 14.77 -12.05 3.46
C VAL A 87 13.58 -12.15 4.43
N GLU A 88 13.64 -11.44 5.55
CA GLU A 88 12.55 -11.47 6.54
C GLU A 88 11.24 -10.90 5.98
N LEU A 89 11.30 -9.76 5.28
CA LEU A 89 10.12 -9.16 4.66
C LEU A 89 9.63 -9.96 3.44
N ILE A 90 10.55 -10.56 2.68
CA ILE A 90 10.18 -11.49 1.60
C ILE A 90 9.37 -12.65 2.19
N GLY A 91 9.87 -13.29 3.25
CA GLY A 91 9.19 -14.41 3.91
C GLY A 91 7.85 -14.00 4.53
N TYR A 92 7.76 -12.81 5.12
CA TYR A 92 6.48 -12.27 5.60
C TYR A 92 5.47 -12.14 4.45
N HIS A 93 5.81 -11.40 3.39
CA HIS A 93 4.87 -11.17 2.30
C HIS A 93 4.55 -12.43 1.48
N GLN A 94 5.45 -13.41 1.39
CA GLN A 94 5.16 -14.71 0.78
C GLN A 94 4.09 -15.49 1.55
N ARG A 95 4.14 -15.48 2.89
CA ARG A 95 3.11 -16.13 3.72
C ARG A 95 1.76 -15.44 3.56
N GLU A 96 1.74 -14.12 3.63
CA GLU A 96 0.51 -13.34 3.47
C GLU A 96 -0.07 -13.43 2.05
N PHE A 97 0.78 -13.47 1.02
CA PHE A 97 0.35 -13.70 -0.38
C PHE A 97 -0.40 -15.02 -0.53
N LYS A 98 0.13 -16.10 0.06
CA LYS A 98 -0.51 -17.41 0.08
C LYS A 98 -1.82 -17.38 0.87
N ALA A 99 -1.83 -16.75 2.04
CA ALA A 99 -3.02 -16.61 2.87
C ALA A 99 -4.14 -15.82 2.17
N ALA A 100 -3.78 -14.86 1.31
CA ALA A 100 -4.70 -14.10 0.48
C ALA A 100 -5.18 -14.84 -0.79
N GLY A 101 -4.80 -16.11 -1.00
CA GLY A 101 -5.20 -16.92 -2.15
C GLY A 101 -4.44 -16.61 -3.45
N GLY A 102 -3.24 -16.05 -3.35
CA GLY A 102 -2.39 -15.79 -4.51
C GLY A 102 -1.88 -17.06 -5.20
N ASP A 103 -1.67 -17.01 -6.52
CA ASP A 103 -1.18 -18.15 -7.31
C ASP A 103 0.26 -18.52 -6.94
N GLU A 104 0.48 -19.74 -6.44
CA GLU A 104 1.79 -20.24 -6.05
C GLU A 104 2.80 -20.31 -7.21
N LYS A 105 2.34 -20.32 -8.46
CA LYS A 105 3.21 -20.22 -9.64
C LYS A 105 4.00 -18.92 -9.64
N TRP A 106 3.45 -17.83 -9.12
CA TRP A 106 4.13 -16.55 -9.04
C TRP A 106 5.32 -16.61 -8.08
N LEU A 107 5.23 -17.41 -7.00
CA LEU A 107 6.33 -17.59 -6.06
C LEU A 107 7.37 -18.60 -6.53
N SER A 108 6.94 -19.67 -7.22
CA SER A 108 7.83 -20.74 -7.67
C SER A 108 8.55 -20.42 -8.98
N GLN A 109 7.90 -19.72 -9.91
CA GLN A 109 8.44 -19.38 -11.23
C GLN A 109 8.85 -17.90 -11.32
N GLY A 110 8.43 -17.05 -10.36
CA GLY A 110 8.78 -15.65 -10.32
C GLY A 110 8.16 -14.85 -11.46
N LEU A 111 8.91 -13.88 -12.01
CA LEU A 111 8.43 -12.94 -13.04
C LEU A 111 7.99 -13.59 -14.36
N SER A 112 8.28 -14.87 -14.61
CA SER A 112 7.79 -15.56 -15.83
C SER A 112 6.33 -16.01 -15.72
N ALA A 113 5.76 -16.08 -14.51
CA ALA A 113 4.39 -16.52 -14.28
C ALA A 113 3.41 -15.38 -13.98
N VAL A 114 3.90 -14.15 -13.89
CA VAL A 114 3.08 -12.98 -13.55
C VAL A 114 2.46 -12.36 -14.80
N SER A 115 1.39 -11.59 -14.62
CA SER A 115 0.76 -10.85 -15.73
C SER A 115 1.70 -9.80 -16.34
N GLU A 116 1.46 -9.44 -17.60
CA GLU A 116 2.20 -8.36 -18.27
C GLU A 116 2.12 -7.03 -17.50
N LYS A 117 0.96 -6.79 -16.87
CA LYS A 117 0.73 -5.67 -15.95
C LYS A 117 1.77 -5.63 -14.81
N MET A 118 2.02 -6.77 -14.16
CA MET A 118 3.01 -6.86 -13.07
C MET A 118 4.45 -6.73 -13.59
N MET A 119 4.75 -7.25 -14.78
CA MET A 119 6.07 -7.07 -15.39
C MET A 119 6.37 -5.59 -15.69
N LYS A 120 5.40 -4.84 -16.23
CA LYS A 120 5.54 -3.39 -16.45
C LYS A 120 5.83 -2.64 -15.15
N LEU A 121 5.13 -3.00 -14.06
CA LEU A 121 5.39 -2.43 -12.74
C LEU A 121 6.80 -2.75 -12.24
N ASN A 122 7.30 -3.97 -12.48
CA ASN A 122 8.64 -4.33 -12.08
C ASN A 122 9.72 -3.46 -12.75
N ASN A 123 9.54 -3.07 -14.02
CA ASN A 123 10.46 -2.15 -14.70
C ASN A 123 10.58 -0.81 -13.96
N VAL A 124 9.46 -0.27 -13.47
CA VAL A 124 9.45 0.96 -12.67
C VAL A 124 10.03 0.72 -11.27
N ASN A 125 9.73 -0.40 -10.64
CA ASN A 125 10.32 -0.80 -9.36
C ASN A 125 11.88 -0.87 -9.44
N ILE A 126 12.46 -1.34 -10.56
CA ILE A 126 13.91 -1.28 -10.82
C ILE A 126 14.45 0.14 -10.73
N ILE A 127 13.76 1.10 -11.35
CA ILE A 127 14.20 2.48 -11.38
C ILE A 127 14.09 3.09 -9.98
N LEU A 128 12.94 2.91 -9.33
CA LEU A 128 12.68 3.46 -8.00
C LEU A 128 13.67 2.95 -6.94
N ALA A 129 13.98 1.66 -6.95
CA ALA A 129 14.84 1.06 -5.93
C ALA A 129 16.33 1.46 -6.05
N HIS A 130 16.80 1.84 -7.24
CA HIS A 130 18.24 2.05 -7.49
C HIS A 130 18.61 3.45 -7.95
N ARG A 131 17.78 4.08 -8.79
CA ARG A 131 18.06 5.40 -9.40
C ARG A 131 16.75 6.17 -9.64
N PRO A 132 16.03 6.59 -8.59
CA PRO A 132 14.70 7.19 -8.72
C PRO A 132 14.67 8.43 -9.61
N TRP A 133 15.77 9.20 -9.67
CA TRP A 133 15.91 10.37 -10.55
C TRP A 133 15.87 10.04 -12.06
N ARG A 134 15.98 8.77 -12.46
CA ARG A 134 15.82 8.34 -13.87
C ARG A 134 14.35 8.08 -14.24
N LEU A 135 13.43 8.19 -13.30
CA LEU A 135 12.00 8.07 -13.60
C LEU A 135 11.60 9.21 -14.55
N SER A 136 10.82 8.87 -15.58
CA SER A 136 10.46 9.79 -16.65
C SER A 136 9.01 9.56 -17.03
N GLN A 137 8.41 10.53 -17.73
CA GLN A 137 7.03 10.41 -18.21
C GLN A 137 6.83 9.21 -19.14
N HIS A 138 7.88 8.75 -19.83
CA HIS A 138 7.82 7.57 -20.67
C HIS A 138 7.50 6.31 -19.85
N HIS A 139 8.19 6.10 -18.74
CA HIS A 139 7.94 4.94 -17.86
C HIS A 139 6.51 4.94 -17.29
N ILE A 140 5.96 6.12 -16.97
CA ILE A 140 4.57 6.26 -16.50
C ILE A 140 3.57 6.00 -17.64
N LYS A 141 3.88 6.48 -18.85
CA LYS A 141 3.09 6.17 -20.04
C LYS A 141 3.11 4.69 -20.33
N GLU A 142 4.24 4.00 -20.28
CA GLU A 142 4.30 2.55 -20.51
C GLU A 142 3.49 1.73 -19.49
N LEU A 143 3.41 2.19 -18.24
CA LEU A 143 2.52 1.58 -17.23
C LEU A 143 1.03 1.73 -17.57
N THR A 144 0.67 2.85 -18.19
CA THR A 144 -0.73 3.27 -18.44
C THR A 144 -1.18 3.03 -19.89
N SER A 145 -0.26 2.69 -20.80
CA SER A 145 -0.49 2.51 -22.23
C SER A 145 -0.49 1.03 -22.59
N GLY A 146 -1.63 0.53 -23.07
CA GLY A 146 -1.83 -0.84 -23.54
C GLY A 146 -3.30 -1.10 -23.88
N ASN A 147 -3.64 -2.30 -24.34
CA ASN A 147 -5.01 -2.65 -24.70
C ASN A 147 -5.94 -2.70 -23.48
N LYS A 148 -7.22 -2.35 -23.67
CA LYS A 148 -8.23 -2.29 -22.59
C LYS A 148 -8.30 -3.63 -21.83
N GLY A 149 -7.78 -3.66 -20.60
CA GLY A 149 -7.84 -4.81 -19.69
C GLY A 149 -6.59 -5.01 -18.82
N ASP A 150 -5.40 -4.72 -19.38
CA ASP A 150 -4.10 -5.08 -18.76
C ASP A 150 -3.25 -3.88 -18.32
N ASN A 151 -3.84 -2.68 -18.24
CA ASN A 151 -3.12 -1.46 -17.87
C ASN A 151 -3.27 -1.11 -16.38
N TRP A 152 -2.29 -0.39 -15.85
CA TRP A 152 -2.43 0.29 -14.57
C TRP A 152 -3.30 1.53 -14.73
N SER A 153 -4.38 1.60 -13.96
CA SER A 153 -5.16 2.83 -13.80
C SER A 153 -4.46 3.78 -12.84
N ILE A 154 -4.71 5.09 -12.97
CA ILE A 154 -4.16 6.11 -12.07
C ILE A 154 -4.58 5.85 -10.62
N SER A 155 -5.77 5.29 -10.40
CA SER A 155 -6.26 4.87 -9.08
C SER A 155 -5.49 3.71 -8.46
N GLU A 156 -4.86 2.85 -9.26
CA GLU A 156 -4.03 1.74 -8.78
C GLU A 156 -2.57 2.15 -8.53
N GLY A 157 -2.12 3.27 -9.11
CA GLY A 157 -0.76 3.80 -8.95
C GLY A 157 -0.61 4.93 -7.93
N ARG A 158 -1.66 5.23 -7.15
CA ARG A 158 -1.69 6.31 -6.15
C ARG A 158 -1.30 5.81 -4.76
#